data_AF-A0A1U9LFQ9-F1
#
_entry.id   AF-A0A1U9LFQ9-F1
#
_cell.length_a   1.000
_cell.length_b   1.000
_cell.length_c   1.000
_cell.angle_alpha   90.00
_cell.angle_beta   90.00
_cell.angle_gamma   90.00
#
_symmetry.space_group_name_H-M   'P 1'
#
loop_
_entity.id
_entity.type
_entity.pdbx_description
1 polymer ?
#
loop_
_entity_poly.entity_id
_entity_poly.type
_entity_poly.pdbx_seq_one_letter_code
_entity_poly.pdbx_strand_id
1 'polypeptide(L)'
;MKKLPFMMLAFCLATPAFAQSTQTSADLAKTAHYRHAYQSMTTLPEWVTHAAATSSPAETLKQNGKTYLVGHLCKPHDCADNQLDVVFSDKDKATWGLLSRRYGKTLYQMPLGEPDTDTLAALTASYNKNNPDDQVK
;
A
#
# COMPACT_ATOMS: atom_id res chain seq x y z
N MET A 1 -24.03 61.40 8.58
CA MET A 1 -23.77 60.04 9.12
C MET A 1 -24.40 59.03 8.18
N LYS A 2 -23.62 58.37 7.31
CA LYS A 2 -24.08 57.30 6.41
C LYS A 2 -23.29 56.05 6.75
N LYS A 3 -24.00 55.01 7.21
CA LYS A 3 -23.43 53.75 7.71
C LYS A 3 -22.97 52.92 6.50
N LEU A 4 -21.70 52.51 6.51
CA LEU A 4 -21.13 51.60 5.52
C LEU A 4 -21.45 50.16 5.97
N PRO A 5 -22.11 49.32 5.15
CA PRO A 5 -22.36 47.93 5.52
C PRO A 5 -21.08 47.12 5.35
N PHE A 6 -20.62 46.55 6.46
CA PHE A 6 -19.48 45.64 6.53
C PHE A 6 -19.87 44.32 5.86
N MET A 7 -19.41 44.10 4.64
CA MET A 7 -19.59 42.84 3.91
C MET A 7 -18.62 41.80 4.51
N MET A 8 -19.16 40.91 5.35
CA MET A 8 -18.42 39.75 5.86
C MET A 8 -18.08 38.80 4.71
N LEU A 9 -16.80 38.72 4.37
CA LEU A 9 -16.27 37.70 3.46
C LEU A 9 -16.16 36.39 4.24
N ALA A 10 -17.07 35.44 4.01
CA ALA A 10 -17.00 34.10 4.57
C ALA A 10 -15.85 33.34 3.89
N PHE A 11 -14.73 33.16 4.60
CA PHE A 11 -13.59 32.36 4.14
C PHE A 11 -13.93 30.87 4.32
N CYS A 12 -14.37 30.21 3.25
CA CYS A 12 -14.56 28.77 3.23
C CYS A 12 -13.19 28.09 3.41
N LEU A 13 -12.94 27.55 4.61
CA LEU A 13 -11.82 26.66 4.85
C LEU A 13 -12.06 25.37 4.07
N ALA A 14 -11.48 25.26 2.87
CA ALA A 14 -11.48 24.03 2.11
C ALA A 14 -10.63 22.99 2.87
N THR A 15 -11.29 22.05 3.54
CA THR A 15 -10.62 20.89 4.12
C THR A 15 -9.98 20.08 2.99
N PRO A 16 -8.67 19.77 3.05
CA PRO A 16 -8.05 18.93 2.04
C PRO A 16 -8.71 17.55 2.07
N ALA A 17 -9.33 17.17 0.96
CA ALA A 17 -9.79 15.80 0.76
C ALA A 17 -8.56 14.90 0.66
N PHE A 18 -8.42 13.94 1.58
CA PHE A 18 -7.44 12.87 1.43
C PHE A 18 -7.89 11.99 0.26
N ALA A 19 -7.24 12.15 -0.89
CA ALA A 19 -7.47 11.27 -2.04
C ALA A 19 -6.91 9.88 -1.71
N GLN A 20 -7.79 8.92 -1.42
CA GLN A 20 -7.45 7.50 -1.54
C GLN A 20 -7.26 7.20 -3.03
N SER A 21 -6.21 6.44 -3.35
CA SER A 21 -6.04 5.92 -4.70
C SER A 21 -7.27 5.10 -5.07
N THR A 22 -7.93 5.40 -6.18
CA THR A 22 -9.00 4.55 -6.71
C THR A 22 -8.46 3.28 -7.37
N GLN A 23 -7.14 3.22 -7.58
CA GLN A 23 -6.47 2.09 -8.21
C GLN A 23 -6.16 1.01 -7.16
N THR A 24 -6.45 -0.23 -7.52
CA THR A 24 -6.05 -1.37 -6.70
C THR A 24 -4.54 -1.56 -6.73
N SER A 25 -4.03 -2.26 -5.74
CA SER A 25 -2.61 -2.60 -5.65
C SER A 25 -2.14 -3.40 -6.88
N ALA A 26 -2.99 -4.29 -7.40
CA ALA A 26 -2.71 -5.03 -8.62
C ALA A 26 -2.72 -4.13 -9.87
N ASP A 27 -3.59 -3.12 -9.93
CA ASP A 27 -3.60 -2.14 -11.03
C ASP A 27 -2.32 -1.30 -11.02
N LEU A 28 -1.90 -0.82 -9.86
CA LEU A 28 -0.66 -0.04 -9.68
C LEU A 28 0.56 -0.83 -10.14
N ALA A 29 0.68 -2.10 -9.73
CA ALA A 29 1.76 -3.00 -10.16
C ALA A 29 1.80 -3.22 -11.70
N LYS A 30 0.67 -3.01 -12.40
CA LYS A 30 0.56 -3.09 -13.86
C LYS A 30 0.67 -1.73 -14.55
N THR A 31 0.92 -0.64 -13.85
CA THR A 31 1.15 0.65 -14.53
C THR A 31 2.54 0.70 -15.16
N ALA A 32 2.72 1.48 -16.23
CA ALA A 32 4.06 1.70 -16.80
C ALA A 32 5.04 2.30 -15.76
N HIS A 33 4.50 3.06 -14.80
CA HIS A 33 5.25 3.74 -13.76
C HIS A 33 5.87 2.78 -12.73
N TYR A 34 5.12 1.77 -12.25
CA TYR A 34 5.62 0.87 -11.20
C TYR A 34 6.01 -0.54 -11.68
N ARG A 35 5.53 -1.00 -12.84
CA ARG A 35 5.68 -2.40 -13.27
C ARG A 35 7.13 -2.89 -13.23
N HIS A 36 8.07 -2.08 -13.72
CA HIS A 36 9.47 -2.52 -13.79
C HIS A 36 10.08 -2.71 -12.41
N ALA A 37 9.91 -1.72 -11.52
CA ALA A 37 10.34 -1.83 -10.13
C ALA A 37 9.68 -3.04 -9.45
N TYR A 38 8.37 -3.21 -9.64
CA TYR A 38 7.62 -4.31 -9.08
C TYR A 38 8.15 -5.68 -9.50
N GLN A 39 8.41 -5.87 -10.80
CA GLN A 39 8.96 -7.11 -11.34
C GLN A 39 10.42 -7.35 -10.93
N SER A 40 11.18 -6.27 -10.67
CA SER A 40 12.58 -6.37 -10.25
C SER A 40 12.76 -6.81 -8.80
N MET A 41 11.71 -6.74 -7.96
CA MET A 41 11.81 -7.10 -6.55
C MET A 41 12.30 -8.55 -6.35
N THR A 42 12.03 -9.46 -7.31
CA THR A 42 12.12 -10.91 -7.04
C THR A 42 11.83 -11.84 -8.23
N THR A 43 12.41 -13.04 -8.18
CA THR A 43 11.86 -14.29 -8.75
C THR A 43 10.73 -14.86 -7.87
N LEU A 44 9.47 -14.54 -8.16
CA LEU A 44 8.31 -14.96 -7.37
C LEU A 44 7.41 -16.00 -8.05
N PRO A 45 6.47 -16.61 -7.30
CA PRO A 45 5.35 -17.32 -7.87
C PRO A 45 4.62 -16.47 -8.93
N GLU A 46 4.13 -17.14 -9.97
CA GLU A 46 3.53 -16.54 -11.18
C GLU A 46 2.41 -15.54 -10.87
N TRP A 47 1.54 -15.84 -9.90
CA TRP A 47 0.46 -14.93 -9.47
C TRP A 47 0.97 -13.57 -8.98
N VAL A 48 2.15 -13.54 -8.36
CA VAL A 48 2.76 -12.28 -7.92
C VAL A 48 3.42 -11.58 -9.09
N THR A 49 4.22 -12.30 -9.88
CA THR A 49 4.98 -11.77 -11.02
C THR A 49 4.07 -11.01 -12.01
N HIS A 50 2.85 -11.51 -12.22
CA HIS A 50 1.87 -10.88 -13.12
C HIS A 50 0.84 -10.01 -12.39
N ALA A 51 0.92 -9.87 -11.06
CA ALA A 51 -0.10 -9.25 -10.22
C ALA A 51 -1.52 -9.78 -10.58
N ALA A 52 -1.62 -11.09 -10.80
CA ALA A 52 -2.86 -11.81 -11.02
C ALA A 52 -3.47 -12.17 -9.66
N ALA A 53 -3.94 -11.13 -8.96
CA ALA A 53 -4.29 -11.19 -7.54
C ALA A 53 -5.65 -10.57 -7.25
N THR A 54 -6.28 -11.02 -6.16
CA THR A 54 -7.34 -10.26 -5.49
C THR A 54 -6.67 -9.13 -4.71
N SER A 55 -7.13 -7.89 -4.87
CA SER A 55 -6.55 -6.74 -4.16
C SER A 55 -7.56 -5.64 -3.91
N SER A 56 -7.33 -4.88 -2.85
CA SER A 56 -8.07 -3.66 -2.52
C SER A 56 -7.35 -2.41 -3.06
N PRO A 57 -8.05 -1.26 -3.10
CA PRO A 57 -7.43 0.04 -3.35
C PRO A 57 -6.22 0.28 -2.45
N ALA A 58 -5.13 0.77 -3.01
CA ALA A 58 -3.95 1.13 -2.23
C ALA A 58 -4.22 2.38 -1.38
N GLU A 59 -3.60 2.43 -0.20
CA GLU A 59 -3.76 3.52 0.75
C GLU A 59 -2.54 4.42 0.77
N THR A 60 -2.77 5.72 0.90
CA THR A 60 -1.68 6.68 1.06
C THR A 60 -1.14 6.63 2.49
N LEU A 61 0.14 6.27 2.65
CA LEU A 61 0.85 6.33 3.92
C LEU A 61 1.84 7.50 3.92
N LYS A 62 1.78 8.33 4.96
CA LYS A 62 2.77 9.39 5.21
C LYS A 62 3.61 9.02 6.44
N GLN A 63 4.90 8.80 6.26
CA GLN A 63 5.82 8.40 7.33
C GLN A 63 7.18 9.06 7.10
N ASN A 64 7.77 9.64 8.15
CA ASN A 64 9.10 10.27 8.12
C ASN A 64 9.32 11.26 6.96
N GLY A 65 8.29 12.05 6.66
CA GLY A 65 8.31 13.02 5.55
C GLY A 65 8.24 12.40 4.15
N LYS A 66 8.15 11.08 4.04
CA LYS A 66 7.91 10.34 2.80
C LYS A 66 6.42 10.04 2.65
N THR A 67 5.97 9.96 1.40
CA THR A 67 4.60 9.55 1.05
C THR A 67 4.69 8.32 0.16
N TYR A 68 3.92 7.30 0.52
CA TYR A 68 3.87 6.01 -0.14
C TYR A 68 2.43 5.66 -0.51
N LEU A 69 2.28 4.79 -1.51
CA LEU A 69 1.06 3.98 -1.65
C LEU A 69 1.37 2.60 -1.07
N VAL A 70 0.54 2.14 -0.15
CA VAL A 70 0.67 0.83 0.50
C VAL A 70 -0.52 -0.01 0.11
N GLY A 71 -0.24 -1.21 -0.39
CA GLY A 71 -1.21 -2.08 -0.99
C GLY A 71 -1.15 -3.48 -0.43
N HIS A 72 -2.28 -4.18 -0.53
CA HIS A 72 -2.41 -5.58 -0.16
C HIS A 72 -2.91 -6.39 -1.36
N LEU A 73 -2.28 -7.53 -1.61
CA LEU A 73 -2.62 -8.49 -2.65
C LEU A 73 -2.68 -9.88 -2.05
N CYS A 74 -3.59 -10.71 -2.55
CA CYS A 74 -3.64 -12.12 -2.18
C CYS A 74 -3.94 -13.01 -3.38
N LYS A 75 -3.47 -14.25 -3.30
CA LYS A 75 -3.64 -15.23 -4.38
C LYS A 75 -5.13 -15.59 -4.51
N PRO A 76 -5.73 -15.54 -5.71
CA PRO A 76 -7.13 -15.89 -5.89
C PRO A 76 -7.44 -17.30 -5.39
N HIS A 77 -8.55 -17.44 -4.66
CA HIS A 77 -9.00 -18.68 -4.01
C HIS A 77 -8.09 -19.26 -2.91
N ASP A 78 -7.02 -18.53 -2.55
CA ASP A 78 -5.97 -18.99 -1.63
C ASP A 78 -5.45 -17.80 -0.80
N CYS A 79 -6.35 -16.85 -0.50
CA CYS A 79 -5.98 -15.55 0.03
C CYS A 79 -5.41 -15.63 1.45
N ALA A 80 -5.97 -16.48 2.31
CA ALA A 80 -5.49 -16.58 3.69
C ALA A 80 -4.03 -17.05 3.77
N ASP A 81 -3.63 -17.94 2.85
CA ASP A 81 -2.34 -18.62 2.93
C ASP A 81 -1.27 -18.01 2.02
N ASN A 82 -1.63 -17.18 1.04
CA ASN A 82 -0.67 -16.57 0.11
C ASN A 82 -1.01 -15.10 -0.11
N GLN A 83 -0.24 -14.24 0.55
CA GLN A 83 -0.45 -12.80 0.61
C GLN A 83 0.83 -12.04 0.26
N LEU A 84 0.66 -10.83 -0.24
CA LEU A 84 1.74 -9.90 -0.51
C LEU A 84 1.28 -8.49 -0.14
N ASP A 85 2.01 -7.88 0.78
CA ASP A 85 1.92 -6.45 1.02
C ASP A 85 2.98 -5.73 0.20
N VAL A 86 2.65 -4.57 -0.36
CA VAL A 86 3.52 -3.83 -1.29
C VAL A 86 3.54 -2.35 -0.92
N VAL A 87 4.73 -1.76 -0.92
CA VAL A 87 4.93 -0.32 -0.87
C VAL A 87 5.37 0.16 -2.24
N PHE A 88 4.69 1.18 -2.77
CA PHE A 88 5.06 1.91 -3.98
C PHE A 88 5.58 3.30 -3.59
N SER A 89 6.80 3.64 -4.00
CA SER A 89 7.41 4.96 -3.78
C SER A 89 7.63 5.67 -5.11
N ASP A 90 6.98 6.83 -5.27
CA ASP A 90 7.22 7.72 -6.41
C ASP A 90 8.61 8.36 -6.35
N LYS A 91 9.03 8.74 -5.13
CA LYS A 91 10.29 9.45 -4.92
C LYS A 91 11.49 8.58 -5.26
N ASP A 92 11.46 7.34 -4.80
CA ASP A 92 12.58 6.41 -4.94
C ASP A 92 12.44 5.57 -6.22
N LYS A 93 11.32 5.71 -6.95
CA LYS A 93 10.95 4.90 -8.12
C LYS A 93 11.10 3.40 -7.84
N ALA A 94 10.75 3.02 -6.61
CA ALA A 94 11.01 1.71 -6.06
C ALA A 94 9.73 1.11 -5.54
N THR A 95 9.72 -0.22 -5.52
CA THR A 95 8.69 -1.01 -4.88
C THR A 95 9.36 -1.98 -3.93
N TRP A 96 8.74 -2.19 -2.78
CA TRP A 96 9.14 -3.21 -1.82
C TRP A 96 7.96 -4.08 -1.47
N GLY A 97 8.22 -5.32 -1.09
CA GLY A 97 7.17 -6.28 -0.77
C GLY A 97 7.43 -7.08 0.49
N LEU A 98 6.37 -7.64 1.06
CA LEU A 98 6.44 -8.65 2.11
C LEU A 98 5.59 -9.84 1.68
N LEU A 99 6.24 -10.88 1.15
CA LEU A 99 5.55 -12.11 0.78
C LEU A 99 5.27 -12.91 2.05
N SER A 100 3.99 -13.12 2.34
CA SER A 100 3.52 -13.86 3.51
C SER A 100 2.88 -15.17 3.05
N ARG A 101 3.39 -16.29 3.55
CA ARG A 101 2.90 -17.63 3.24
C ARG A 101 2.60 -18.40 4.51
N ARG A 102 1.42 -19.02 4.56
CA ARG A 102 1.01 -19.86 5.69
C ARG A 102 1.05 -21.34 5.30
N TYR A 103 1.56 -22.15 6.21
CA TYR A 103 1.47 -23.60 6.15
C TYR A 103 0.95 -24.11 7.48
N GLY A 104 -0.34 -24.48 7.49
CA GLY A 104 -1.05 -24.81 8.73
C GLY A 104 -1.08 -23.60 9.68
N LYS A 105 -0.46 -23.72 10.86
CA LYS A 105 -0.42 -22.63 11.85
C LYS A 105 0.81 -21.73 11.73
N THR A 106 1.77 -22.09 10.89
CA THR A 106 3.05 -21.38 10.77
C THR A 106 2.99 -20.34 9.67
N LEU A 107 3.38 -19.11 9.99
CA LEU A 107 3.54 -18.00 9.06
C LEU A 107 5.01 -17.84 8.69
N TYR A 108 5.29 -17.76 7.39
CA TYR A 108 6.60 -17.45 6.83
C TYR A 108 6.51 -16.13 6.09
N GLN A 109 7.45 -15.22 6.36
CA GLN A 109 7.47 -13.91 5.72
C GLN A 109 8.85 -13.65 5.10
N MET A 110 8.84 -13.12 3.88
CA MET A 110 10.04 -12.79 3.12
C MET A 110 9.96 -11.34 2.62
N PRO A 111 10.80 -10.44 3.14
CA PRO A 111 10.95 -9.11 2.58
C PRO A 111 11.55 -9.15 1.18
N LEU A 112 11.07 -8.27 0.29
CA LEU A 112 11.40 -8.23 -1.12
C LEU A 112 11.92 -6.84 -1.51
N GLY A 113 12.97 -6.77 -2.33
CA GLY A 113 13.58 -5.51 -2.77
C GLY A 113 14.44 -4.80 -1.72
N GLU A 114 14.85 -5.49 -0.65
CA GLU A 114 15.69 -4.96 0.44
C GLU A 114 15.13 -3.69 1.10
N PRO A 115 13.93 -3.75 1.71
CA PRO A 115 13.34 -2.59 2.37
C PRO A 115 14.18 -2.13 3.58
N ASP A 116 14.26 -0.81 3.77
CA ASP A 116 14.75 -0.23 5.02
C ASP A 116 13.79 -0.51 6.18
N THR A 117 14.21 -0.19 7.41
CA THR A 117 13.43 -0.46 8.62
C THR A 117 12.04 0.18 8.59
N ASP A 118 11.92 1.40 8.07
CA ASP A 118 10.66 2.13 7.99
C ASP A 118 9.70 1.50 6.98
N THR A 119 10.24 1.11 5.83
CA THR A 119 9.47 0.47 4.76
C THR A 119 9.02 -0.92 5.16
N LEU A 120 9.89 -1.68 5.86
CA LEU A 120 9.52 -2.98 6.41
C LEU A 120 8.44 -2.85 7.49
N ALA A 121 8.50 -1.81 8.33
CA ALA A 121 7.45 -1.52 9.30
C ALA A 121 6.11 -1.19 8.61
N ALA A 122 6.12 -0.41 7.53
CA ALA A 122 4.93 -0.11 6.75
C ALA A 122 4.30 -1.37 6.11
N LEU A 123 5.14 -2.23 5.53
CA LEU A 123 4.70 -3.53 4.98
C LEU A 123 4.08 -4.42 6.06
N THR A 124 4.75 -4.53 7.21
CA THR A 124 4.28 -5.33 8.35
C THR A 124 2.97 -4.78 8.91
N ALA A 125 2.81 -3.46 9.00
CA ALA A 125 1.57 -2.83 9.41
C ALA A 125 0.42 -3.12 8.43
N SER A 126 0.70 -3.13 7.13
CA SER A 126 -0.29 -3.51 6.10
C SER A 126 -0.74 -4.96 6.26
N TYR A 127 0.20 -5.89 6.45
CA TYR A 127 -0.11 -7.30 6.69
C TYR A 127 -1.04 -7.46 7.91
N ASN A 128 -0.63 -6.87 9.03
CA ASN A 128 -1.35 -6.97 10.30
C ASN A 128 -2.76 -6.37 10.24
N LYS A 129 -2.92 -5.25 9.52
CA LYS A 129 -4.24 -4.63 9.29
C LYS A 129 -5.20 -5.59 8.56
N ASN A 130 -4.68 -6.37 7.61
CA ASN A 130 -5.47 -7.34 6.85
C ASN A 130 -5.61 -8.70 7.55
N ASN A 131 -4.83 -8.94 8.60
CA ASN A 131 -4.81 -10.20 9.37
C ASN A 131 -4.85 -9.92 10.89
N PRO A 132 -5.92 -9.30 11.43
CA PRO A 132 -5.97 -8.88 12.83
C PRO A 132 -5.86 -10.04 13.82
N ASP A 133 -6.30 -11.25 13.45
CA ASP A 133 -6.25 -12.43 14.32
C ASP A 133 -4.82 -12.94 14.56
N ASP A 134 -3.86 -12.58 13.68
CA ASP A 134 -2.45 -12.94 13.86
C ASP A 134 -1.73 -12.08 14.91
N GLN A 135 -2.32 -10.97 15.30
CA GLN A 135 -1.79 -10.07 16.33
C GLN A 135 -2.06 -10.57 17.76
N VAL A 136 -3.02 -11.48 17.95
CA VAL A 136 -3.56 -11.87 19.28
C VAL A 136 -2.80 -13.08 19.87
N LYS A 137 -1.50 -13.23 19.57
CA LYS A 137 -0.68 -14.34 20.09
C LYS A 137 0.49 -13.87 20.93
#